data_AF-A0A2X4T7A3-F1
#
_entry.id   AF-A0A2X4T7A3-F1
#
_cell.length_a   1.000
_cell.length_b   1.000
_cell.length_c   1.000
_cell.angle_alpha   90.00
_cell.angle_beta   90.00
_cell.angle_gamma   90.00
#
_symmetry.space_group_name_H-M   'P 1'
#
loop_
_entity.id
_entity.type
_entity.pdbx_description
1 polymer ?
#
loop_
_entity_poly.entity_id
_entity_poly.type
_entity_poly.pdbx_seq_one_letter_code
_entity_poly.pdbx_strand_id
1 'polypeptide(L)' 'MKSATHELASAVQPGAALYGLDTHMQGKIVTFGGGFALWRNGVLIGGLGISGGSVEQDMDIAQAAIAAIDVRTYQ' A
#
# COMPACT_ATOMS: atom_id res chain seq x y z
N MET A 1 -0.75 6.79 2.78
CA MET A 1 -2.07 7.11 3.39
C MET A 1 -2.36 6.30 4.67
N LYS A 2 -1.34 5.81 5.40
CA LYS A 2 -1.53 4.89 6.55
C LYS A 2 -2.37 3.64 6.23
N SER A 3 -2.25 3.12 5.01
CA SER A 3 -3.04 2.03 4.45
C SER A 3 -2.18 1.31 3.40
N ALA A 4 -2.47 0.04 3.14
CA ALA A 4 -1.82 -0.70 2.06
C ALA A 4 -2.38 -0.26 0.70
N THR A 5 -1.53 -0.19 -0.32
CA THR A 5 -1.91 0.43 -1.60
C THR A 5 -3.03 -0.31 -2.33
N HIS A 6 -3.14 -1.64 -2.14
CA HIS A 6 -4.23 -2.45 -2.68
C HIS A 6 -5.60 -2.10 -2.10
N GLU A 7 -5.65 -1.55 -0.87
CA GLU A 7 -6.92 -1.13 -0.23
C GLU A 7 -7.50 0.14 -0.86
N LEU A 8 -6.68 0.90 -1.59
CA LEU A 8 -7.12 2.12 -2.28
C LEU A 8 -7.82 1.81 -3.61
N ALA A 9 -7.62 0.61 -4.17
CA ALA A 9 -8.02 0.29 -5.55
C ALA A 9 -9.50 0.51 -5.81
N SER A 10 -10.38 0.11 -4.89
CA SER A 10 -11.83 0.26 -5.02
C SER A 10 -12.30 1.71 -4.84
N ALA A 11 -11.63 2.46 -3.96
CA ALA A 11 -12.01 3.83 -3.62
C ALA A 11 -11.72 4.84 -4.75
N VAL A 12 -10.79 4.51 -5.66
CA VAL A 12 -10.36 5.40 -6.74
C VAL A 12 -10.97 5.08 -8.11
N GLN A 13 -11.90 4.11 -8.19
CA GLN A 13 -12.58 3.78 -9.45
C GLN A 13 -13.52 4.90 -9.91
N PRO A 14 -13.86 4.99 -11.21
CA PRO A 14 -14.91 5.88 -11.69
C PRO A 14 -16.20 5.72 -10.89
N GLY A 15 -16.70 6.83 -10.34
CA GLY A 15 -17.91 6.86 -9.50
C GLY A 15 -17.68 6.54 -8.01
N ALA A 16 -16.48 6.15 -7.59
CA ALA A 16 -16.12 5.98 -6.19
C ALA A 16 -15.67 7.29 -5.53
N ALA A 17 -15.62 7.29 -4.19
CA ALA A 17 -15.44 8.51 -3.39
C ALA A 17 -14.11 9.24 -3.63
N LEU A 18 -13.06 8.54 -4.06
CA LEU A 18 -11.71 9.08 -4.29
C LEU A 18 -11.29 9.01 -5.76
N TYR A 19 -12.25 8.99 -6.69
CA TYR A 19 -11.95 9.02 -8.13
C TYR A 19 -11.05 10.21 -8.49
N GLY A 20 -9.95 9.93 -9.21
CA GLY A 20 -8.95 10.93 -9.62
C GLY A 20 -7.88 11.27 -8.56
N LEU A 21 -7.81 10.53 -7.45
CA LEU A 21 -6.83 10.76 -6.37
C LEU A 21 -5.38 10.80 -6.86
N ASP A 22 -4.98 9.85 -7.70
CA ASP A 22 -3.64 9.75 -8.30
C ASP A 22 -3.28 11.01 -9.09
N THR A 23 -4.22 11.52 -9.89
CA THR A 23 -4.08 12.72 -10.70
C THR A 23 -3.99 13.98 -9.83
N HIS A 24 -4.89 14.12 -8.85
CA HIS A 24 -4.86 15.25 -7.90
C HIS A 24 -3.56 15.28 -7.08
N MET A 25 -2.97 14.11 -6.82
CA MET A 25 -1.69 13.97 -6.11
C MET A 25 -0.48 14.00 -7.04
N GLN A 26 -0.65 14.36 -8.33
CA GLN A 26 0.43 14.49 -9.31
C GLN A 26 1.24 13.20 -9.46
N GLY A 27 0.58 12.04 -9.44
CA GLY A 27 1.20 10.72 -9.56
C GLY A 27 1.98 10.24 -8.33
N LYS A 28 1.94 10.97 -7.21
CA LYS A 28 2.66 10.58 -5.98
C LYS A 28 2.01 9.40 -5.24
N ILE A 29 0.77 9.06 -5.57
CA ILE A 29 0.03 7.94 -4.96
C ILE A 29 -0.19 6.86 -6.01
N VAL A 30 0.25 5.65 -5.68
CA VAL A 30 -0.02 4.41 -6.42
C VAL A 30 -1.15 3.66 -5.71
N THR A 31 -2.15 3.21 -6.47
CA THR A 31 -3.43 2.69 -5.96
C THR A 31 -3.67 1.22 -6.27
N PHE A 32 -2.62 0.49 -6.66
CA PHE A 32 -2.60 -0.97 -6.80
C PHE A 32 -1.58 -1.59 -5.84
N GLY A 33 -1.66 -2.91 -5.63
CA GLY A 33 -0.88 -3.62 -4.61
C GLY A 33 0.63 -3.55 -4.78
N GLY A 34 1.36 -3.73 -3.66
CA GLY A 34 2.83 -3.69 -3.59
C GLY A 34 3.37 -2.78 -2.48
N GLY A 35 2.55 -1.86 -1.95
CA GLY A 35 2.90 -0.97 -0.84
C GLY A 35 2.14 -1.27 0.46
N PHE A 36 2.83 -1.23 1.60
CA PHE A 36 2.26 -1.47 2.93
C PHE A 36 2.74 -0.43 3.95
N ALA A 37 1.84 0.04 4.81
CA ALA A 37 2.19 0.81 6.00
C ALA A 37 2.72 -0.15 7.08
N LEU A 38 3.76 0.24 7.82
CA LEU A 38 4.39 -0.62 8.83
C LEU A 38 4.15 -0.07 10.24
N TRP A 39 3.74 -0.94 11.14
CA TRP A 39 3.36 -0.61 12.51
C TRP A 39 4.09 -1.48 13.53
N ARG A 40 4.46 -0.87 14.65
CA ARG A 40 5.01 -1.55 15.83
C ARG A 40 4.47 -0.88 17.09
N ASN A 41 3.88 -1.67 17.99
CA ASN A 41 3.29 -1.17 19.25
C ASN A 41 2.31 -0.01 19.04
N GLY A 42 1.46 -0.09 18.00
CA GLY A 42 0.48 0.96 17.65
C GLY A 42 1.07 2.23 17.03
N VAL A 43 2.39 2.29 16.82
CA VAL A 43 3.08 3.42 16.19
C VAL A 43 3.37 3.10 14.73
N LEU A 44 3.04 4.04 13.84
CA LEU A 44 3.45 3.98 12.44
C LEU A 44 4.95 4.25 12.34
N ILE A 45 5.71 3.27 11.86
CA ILE A 45 7.18 3.34 11.80
C ILE A 45 7.74 3.54 10.39
N GLY A 46 6.90 3.38 9.35
CA GLY A 46 7.33 3.61 7.97
C GLY A 46 6.38 3.00 6.93
N GLY A 47 6.89 2.80 5.73
CA GLY A 47 6.22 2.09 4.64
C GLY A 47 7.22 1.33 3.79
N LEU A 48 6.80 0.17 3.29
CA LEU A 48 7.54 -0.65 2.33
C LEU A 48 6.80 -0.65 1.00
N GLY A 49 7.53 -0.51 -0.12
CA GLY A 49 6.98 -0.62 -1.46
C GLY A 49 7.86 -1.52 -2.33
N ILE A 50 7.23 -2.47 -3.02
CA ILE A 50 7.86 -3.35 -4.00
C ILE A 50 7.25 -3.06 -5.38
N SER A 51 8.08 -3.12 -6.41
CA SER A 51 7.66 -3.01 -7.80
C SER A 51 8.60 -3.77 -8.71
N GLY A 52 8.05 -4.56 -9.62
CA GLY A 52 8.79 -5.20 -10.71
C GLY A 52 8.15 -6.47 -11.26
N GLY A 53 7.28 -7.14 -10.49
CA GLY A 53 6.51 -8.30 -10.93
C GLY A 53 5.07 -7.97 -11.33
N SER A 54 4.21 -8.99 -11.30
CA SER A 54 2.76 -8.78 -11.22
C SER A 54 2.40 -8.15 -9.87
N VAL A 55 1.21 -7.56 -9.77
CA VAL A 55 0.72 -6.98 -8.50
C VAL A 55 0.74 -8.01 -7.37
N GLU A 56 0.37 -9.26 -7.67
CA GLU A 56 0.38 -10.37 -6.73
C GLU A 56 1.80 -10.72 -6.28
N GLN A 57 2.76 -10.72 -7.20
CA GLN A 57 4.17 -10.97 -6.89
C GLN A 57 4.77 -9.84 -6.04
N ASP A 58 4.47 -8.59 -6.36
CA ASP A 58 4.91 -7.43 -5.57
C ASP A 58 4.35 -7.48 -4.15
N MET A 59 3.08 -7.89 -4.00
CA MET A 59 2.45 -8.10 -2.69
C MET A 59 3.08 -9.26 -1.91
N ASP A 60 3.35 -10.40 -2.55
CA ASP A 60 3.97 -11.58 -1.93
C ASP A 60 5.36 -11.24 -1.38
N ILE A 61 6.21 -10.61 -2.21
CA ILE A 61 7.56 -10.16 -1.81
C ILE A 61 7.48 -9.17 -0.65
N ALA A 62 6.58 -8.19 -0.70
CA ALA A 62 6.42 -7.21 0.37
C ALA A 62 6.00 -7.89 1.69
N GLN A 63 5.05 -8.81 1.64
CA GLN A 63 4.58 -9.55 2.82
C GLN A 63 5.67 -10.45 3.40
N ALA A 64 6.46 -11.14 2.55
CA ALA A 64 7.59 -11.94 2.99
C ALA A 64 8.66 -11.10 3.72
N ALA A 65 9.00 -9.93 3.18
CA ALA A 65 9.95 -9.00 3.81
C ALA A 65 9.45 -8.46 5.16
N ILE A 66 8.15 -8.17 5.27
CA ILE A 66 7.50 -7.71 6.50
C ILE A 66 7.52 -8.81 7.57
N ALA A 67 7.20 -10.05 7.19
CA ALA A 67 7.21 -11.20 8.09
C ALA A 67 8.61 -11.46 8.67
N ALA A 68 9.67 -11.23 7.89
CA ALA A 68 11.05 -11.45 8.32
C ALA A 68 11.52 -10.53 9.45
N ILE A 69 10.84 -9.40 9.70
CA ILE A 69 11.21 -8.42 10.74
C ILE A 69 10.15 -8.26 11.84
N ASP A 70 9.11 -9.10 11.84
CA ASP A 70 8.01 -9.11 12.82
C ASP A 70 7.43 -7.70 13.06
N VAL A 71 6.85 -7.11 12.01
CA VAL A 71 6.08 -5.87 12.07
C VAL A 71 4.69 -6.08 11.49
N ARG A 72 3.72 -5.28 11.94
CA ARG A 72 2.32 -5.36 11.48
C ARG A 72 2.07 -4.40 10.34
N THR A 73 1.06 -4.71 9.53
CA THR A 73 0.61 -3.85 8.42
C THR A 73 -0.60 -2.98 8.77
N TYR A 74 -1.11 -3.13 9.99
CA TYR A 74 -2.23 -2.39 10.56
C TYR A 74 -1.87 -1.95 11.99
N GLN A 75 -2.60 -0.95 12.48
CA GLN A 75 -2.40 -0.35 13.80
C GLN A 75 -2.66 -1.35 14.94
#